data_AF-A0A8B8PV28-F1
#
_entry.id   AF-A0A8B8PV28-F1
#
_cell.length_a   1.000
_cell.length_b   1.000
_cell.length_c   1.000
_cell.angle_alpha   90.00
_cell.angle_beta   90.00
_cell.angle_gamma   90.00
#
_symmetry.space_group_name_H-M   'P 1'
#
loop_
_entity.id
_entity.type
_entity.pdbx_description
1 polymer ?
#
loop_
_entity_poly.entity_id
_entity_poly.type
_entity_poly.pdbx_seq_one_letter_code
_entity_poly.pdbx_strand_id
1 'polypeptide(L)'
;MCLDSIVSRAAGSVSQQFAGCDSPGESHPEHNEEACAKVILTGGGSSLFSANRWFDKFLQIIVGRDGVCGINIEHSASEGITVLRFLEEFLKFIRSNPIKLRPIQQHSIFENIGQESDLEAETISSSAGSQIAQPFKSITSPSYVEPKSPTTLLEESDNITPLKWNLDEELFAAIKEAEVNANKLINDFSLFILKFQDFGRAFIKNQNLSPDAFIQLALQYTFYKLHGHLVSTYESASLRQFRLGRVDNIRANTCETYQWIQSMLKCKQSIKSTQANSPAVDWCQAEGLFIKAITKQVEILRYTIIGGGPDNHLLALRELAKIRYGQDDLPELFADKSYMDYLNFRLSTSQLPNESGITVGYGAVVPDGYGCSYNPCEDRIIFCVSSFLSCSITSSSKFASTLAESLREMQQLCLGRNITAKQVRSVK
;
A
#
# COMPACT_ATOMS: atom_id res chain seq x y z
N MET A 1 -1.29 -3.19 4.84
CA MET A 1 -1.69 -1.84 5.31
C MET A 1 -1.37 -1.74 6.78
N CYS A 2 -0.38 -0.93 7.15
CA CYS A 2 -0.02 -0.66 8.55
C CYS A 2 -0.82 0.54 9.05
N LEU A 3 -1.40 0.43 10.24
CA LEU A 3 -2.05 1.53 10.92
C LEU A 3 -0.99 2.26 11.76
N ASP A 4 -0.85 3.57 11.59
CA ASP A 4 0.02 4.37 12.46
C ASP A 4 -0.49 4.27 13.92
N SER A 5 0.43 4.51 14.85
CA SER A 5 0.33 4.64 16.31
C SER A 5 -0.81 5.52 16.85
N ILE A 6 -1.65 6.09 16.00
CA ILE A 6 -2.83 6.87 16.38
C ILE A 6 -3.89 5.97 17.03
N VAL A 7 -3.95 4.67 16.68
CA VAL A 7 -4.87 3.72 17.35
C VAL A 7 -4.43 3.42 18.78
N SER A 8 -3.12 3.39 19.06
CA SER A 8 -2.58 3.12 20.40
C SER A 8 -2.62 4.33 21.34
N ARG A 9 -2.66 5.57 20.83
CA ARG A 9 -2.78 6.78 21.66
C ARG A 9 -4.19 7.08 22.17
N ALA A 10 -5.23 6.41 21.65
CA ALA A 10 -6.61 6.65 22.05
C ALA A 10 -7.06 5.84 23.29
N ALA A 11 -6.25 4.89 23.77
CA ALA A 11 -6.49 4.20 25.03
C ALA A 11 -5.75 4.94 26.16
N GLY A 12 -6.50 5.68 26.97
CA GLY A 12 -5.96 6.36 28.14
C GLY A 12 -5.17 5.41 29.06
N SER A 13 -4.00 5.89 29.49
CA SER A 13 -3.28 5.49 30.70
C SER A 13 -3.21 3.98 31.04
N VAL A 14 -2.25 3.26 30.46
CA VAL A 14 -1.64 2.09 31.10
C VAL A 14 -0.13 2.11 30.85
N SER A 15 0.53 3.18 31.28
CA SER A 15 2.01 3.30 31.27
C SER A 15 2.60 3.56 32.66
N GLN A 16 1.87 3.21 33.72
CA GLN A 16 2.38 3.22 35.09
C GLN A 16 2.31 1.81 35.67
N GLN A 17 3.25 0.93 35.31
CA GLN A 17 3.62 -0.20 36.20
C GLN A 17 4.93 -0.91 35.89
N PHE A 18 5.86 -0.28 35.15
CA PHE A 18 7.26 -0.69 35.12
C PHE A 18 8.17 0.55 35.13
N ALA A 19 8.08 1.33 36.22
CA ALA A 19 9.02 2.41 36.51
C ALA A 19 10.13 1.85 37.41
N GLY A 20 11.31 1.68 36.86
CA GLY A 20 12.46 1.14 37.60
C GLY A 20 13.75 1.15 36.81
N CYS A 21 14.15 2.32 36.28
CA CYS A 21 15.53 2.82 36.18
C CYS A 21 15.54 4.08 35.29
N ASP A 22 15.26 5.25 35.87
CA ASP A 22 15.36 6.52 35.14
C ASP A 22 16.81 7.03 35.17
N SER A 23 17.42 7.12 33.98
CA SER A 23 18.56 7.99 33.69
C SER A 23 18.07 9.08 32.73
N PRO A 24 18.25 10.39 33.00
CA PRO A 24 17.73 11.44 32.14
C PRO A 24 18.69 11.63 30.94
N GLY A 25 18.35 11.07 29.78
CA GLY A 25 19.15 11.27 28.57
C GLY A 25 18.75 10.52 27.30
N GLU A 26 17.83 9.55 27.33
CA GLU A 26 17.50 8.77 26.13
C GLU A 26 16.10 9.13 25.58
N SER A 27 16.10 9.58 24.33
CA SER A 27 14.91 9.69 23.49
C SER A 27 14.10 8.39 23.53
N HIS A 28 12.80 8.47 23.79
CA HIS A 28 11.88 7.35 23.65
C HIS A 28 12.12 6.60 22.33
N PRO A 29 12.14 5.25 22.32
CA PRO A 29 12.41 4.51 21.09
C PRO A 29 11.27 4.79 20.10
N GLU A 30 11.57 5.53 19.04
CA GLU A 30 10.70 5.60 17.87
C GLU A 30 10.51 4.17 17.38
N HIS A 31 9.28 3.63 17.51
CA HIS A 31 8.94 2.34 16.90
C HIS A 31 9.31 2.41 15.41
N ASN A 32 10.24 1.55 14.98
CA ASN A 32 10.66 1.49 13.58
C ASN A 32 9.44 1.09 12.72
N GLU A 33 8.80 2.07 12.08
CA GLU A 33 7.59 1.89 11.28
C GLU A 33 7.82 0.90 10.13
N GLU A 34 9.04 0.85 9.59
CA GLU A 34 9.41 -0.09 8.53
C GLU A 34 9.41 -1.53 9.05
N ALA A 35 9.93 -1.76 10.26
CA ALA A 35 9.87 -3.06 10.91
C ALA A 35 8.41 -3.48 11.19
N CYS A 36 7.58 -2.54 11.67
CA CYS A 36 6.16 -2.77 11.89
C CYS A 36 5.44 -3.14 10.57
N ALA A 37 5.67 -2.36 9.51
CA ALA A 37 5.09 -2.62 8.20
C ALA A 37 5.54 -3.96 7.61
N LYS A 38 6.81 -4.34 7.79
CA LYS A 38 7.31 -5.67 7.40
C LYS A 38 6.59 -6.79 8.16
N VAL A 39 6.36 -6.66 9.47
CA VAL A 39 5.60 -7.64 10.26
C VAL A 39 4.13 -7.74 9.81
N ILE A 40 3.50 -6.63 9.44
CA ILE A 40 2.15 -6.64 8.87
C ILE A 40 2.13 -7.34 7.50
N LEU A 41 3.15 -7.13 6.66
CA LEU A 41 3.24 -7.73 5.34
C LEU A 41 3.53 -9.23 5.39
N THR A 42 4.47 -9.66 6.24
CA THR A 42 5.04 -11.01 6.15
C THR A 42 4.95 -11.84 7.43
N GLY A 43 4.68 -11.20 8.57
CA GLY A 43 4.79 -11.83 9.90
C GLY A 43 6.21 -11.88 10.45
N GLY A 44 7.22 -11.41 9.71
CA GLY A 44 8.60 -11.25 10.20
C GLY A 44 9.48 -12.52 10.22
N GLY A 45 8.96 -13.67 9.80
CA GLY A 45 9.69 -14.94 9.73
C GLY A 45 9.00 -16.06 10.51
N SER A 46 9.42 -17.30 10.25
CA SER A 46 8.87 -18.50 10.93
C SER A 46 9.09 -18.47 12.45
N SER A 47 10.18 -17.84 12.90
CA SER A 47 10.50 -17.66 14.32
C SER A 47 9.69 -16.54 15.00
N LEU A 48 8.93 -15.76 14.23
CA LEU A 48 8.08 -14.68 14.71
C LEU A 48 6.60 -15.00 14.47
N PHE A 49 5.92 -14.25 13.62
CA PHE A 49 4.46 -14.30 13.45
C PHE A 49 4.01 -14.80 12.08
N SER A 50 4.92 -15.24 11.21
CA SER A 50 4.55 -15.73 9.87
C SER A 50 3.66 -16.98 9.92
N ALA A 51 3.84 -17.84 10.94
CA ALA A 51 2.97 -19.00 11.16
C ALA A 51 1.59 -18.61 11.75
N ASN A 52 1.44 -17.38 12.25
CA ASN A 52 0.16 -16.85 12.74
C ASN A 52 -0.59 -16.10 11.64
N ARG A 53 -0.68 -16.69 10.45
CA ARG A 53 -1.28 -16.11 9.24
C ARG A 53 -2.00 -17.19 8.43
N TRP A 54 -2.97 -16.77 7.64
CA TRP A 54 -3.62 -17.56 6.61
C TRP A 54 -3.75 -16.72 5.34
N PHE A 55 -2.73 -16.74 4.48
CA PHE A 55 -2.62 -15.81 3.34
C PHE A 55 -3.69 -16.02 2.25
N ASP A 56 -4.33 -17.19 2.19
CA ASP A 56 -5.47 -17.42 1.29
C ASP A 56 -6.74 -16.68 1.71
N LYS A 57 -6.81 -16.15 2.95
CA LYS A 57 -7.94 -15.35 3.38
C LYS A 57 -7.79 -13.93 2.87
N PHE A 58 -8.85 -13.45 2.22
CA PHE A 58 -8.96 -12.09 1.68
C PHE A 58 -8.50 -11.01 2.67
N LEU A 59 -8.96 -11.08 3.92
CA LEU A 59 -8.73 -10.05 4.93
C LEU A 59 -8.21 -10.68 6.22
N GLN A 60 -7.03 -10.26 6.65
CA GLN A 60 -6.46 -10.64 7.94
C GLN A 60 -6.26 -9.38 8.78
N ILE A 61 -7.00 -9.25 9.88
CA ILE A 61 -6.81 -8.18 10.86
C ILE A 61 -5.72 -8.61 11.85
N ILE A 62 -4.66 -7.81 11.95
CA ILE A 62 -3.51 -8.10 12.80
C ILE A 62 -3.53 -7.12 13.97
N VAL A 63 -3.54 -7.66 15.19
CA VAL A 63 -3.48 -6.90 16.44
C VAL A 63 -2.33 -7.45 17.27
N GLY A 64 -1.20 -6.74 17.25
CA GLY A 64 -0.01 -7.05 18.02
C GLY A 64 -0.19 -6.67 19.50
N ARG A 65 0.44 -7.45 20.39
CA ARG A 65 0.45 -7.16 21.83
C ARG A 65 1.22 -5.89 22.18
N ASP A 66 2.13 -5.48 21.30
CA ASP A 66 2.94 -4.26 21.35
C ASP A 66 2.22 -3.04 20.74
N GLY A 67 0.96 -3.19 20.31
CA GLY A 67 0.17 -2.13 19.69
C GLY A 67 0.37 -1.99 18.18
N VAL A 68 1.25 -2.79 17.56
CA VAL A 68 1.37 -2.84 16.09
C VAL A 68 0.09 -3.45 15.53
N CYS A 69 -0.66 -2.67 14.76
CA CYS A 69 -1.91 -3.12 14.17
C CYS A 69 -1.99 -2.82 12.67
N GLY A 70 -2.75 -3.62 11.95
CA GLY A 70 -2.85 -3.48 10.51
C GLY A 70 -3.72 -4.55 9.87
N ILE A 71 -3.75 -4.50 8.55
CA ILE A 71 -4.44 -5.48 7.73
C ILE A 71 -3.48 -6.00 6.66
N ASN A 72 -3.46 -7.33 6.52
CA ASN A 72 -2.90 -8.01 5.35
C ASN A 72 -4.06 -8.44 4.44
N ILE A 73 -3.89 -8.28 3.13
CA ILE A 73 -4.92 -8.64 2.15
C ILE A 73 -4.38 -9.56 1.08
N GLU A 74 -5.22 -10.50 0.68
CA GLU A 74 -5.09 -11.22 -0.58
C GLU A 74 -5.78 -10.36 -1.66
N HIS A 75 -5.04 -9.97 -2.70
CA HIS A 75 -5.43 -8.88 -3.60
C HIS A 75 -6.30 -9.34 -4.79
N SER A 76 -6.50 -10.66 -4.98
CA SER A 76 -7.34 -11.20 -6.05
C SER A 76 -8.81 -10.80 -5.86
N ALA A 77 -9.28 -10.74 -4.61
CA ALA A 77 -10.69 -10.48 -4.30
C ALA A 77 -11.08 -9.00 -4.34
N SER A 78 -10.16 -8.06 -4.11
CA SER A 78 -10.48 -6.62 -4.10
C SER A 78 -9.29 -5.72 -4.40
N GLU A 79 -9.60 -4.47 -4.76
CA GLU A 79 -8.62 -3.40 -4.97
C GLU A 79 -8.24 -2.68 -3.68
N GLY A 80 -7.00 -2.19 -3.61
CA GLY A 80 -6.48 -1.46 -2.45
C GLY A 80 -7.36 -0.29 -2.02
N ILE A 81 -7.92 0.48 -2.97
CA ILE A 81 -8.78 1.64 -2.64
C ILE A 81 -10.10 1.23 -1.95
N THR A 82 -10.64 0.06 -2.27
CA THR A 82 -11.87 -0.45 -1.66
C THR A 82 -11.61 -0.86 -0.22
N VAL A 83 -10.51 -1.60 0.01
CA VAL A 83 -10.08 -2.01 1.35
C VAL A 83 -9.71 -0.80 2.20
N LEU A 84 -9.02 0.19 1.63
CA LEU A 84 -8.64 1.41 2.33
C LEU A 84 -9.87 2.17 2.83
N ARG A 85 -10.89 2.34 1.97
CA ARG A 85 -12.16 2.97 2.38
C ARG A 85 -12.89 2.19 3.46
N PHE A 86 -12.92 0.86 3.36
CA PHE A 86 -13.46 0.01 4.44
C PHE A 86 -12.72 0.26 5.76
N LEU A 87 -11.39 0.31 5.73
CA LEU A 87 -10.57 0.51 6.92
C LEU A 87 -10.77 1.89 7.54
N GLU A 88 -10.91 2.96 6.74
CA GLU A 88 -11.22 4.29 7.26
C GLU A 88 -12.57 4.33 7.98
N GLU A 89 -13.61 3.72 7.40
CA GLU A 89 -14.92 3.63 8.05
C GLU A 89 -14.89 2.73 9.29
N PHE A 90 -14.15 1.63 9.26
CA PHE A 90 -13.96 0.76 10.41
C PHE A 90 -13.27 1.48 11.58
N LEU A 91 -12.23 2.28 11.30
CA LEU A 91 -11.56 3.09 12.32
C LEU A 91 -12.47 4.17 12.90
N LYS A 92 -13.28 4.84 12.06
CA LYS A 92 -14.30 5.79 12.52
C LYS A 92 -15.33 5.11 13.42
N PHE A 93 -15.77 3.92 13.06
CA PHE A 93 -16.71 3.13 13.84
C PHE A 93 -16.15 2.79 15.22
N ILE A 94 -14.92 2.26 15.30
CA ILE A 94 -14.28 1.92 16.58
C ILE A 94 -14.15 3.16 17.46
N ARG A 95 -13.69 4.29 16.91
CA ARG A 95 -13.53 5.54 17.66
C ARG A 95 -14.85 6.08 18.21
N SER A 96 -15.95 5.85 17.50
CA SER A 96 -17.28 6.28 17.91
C SER A 96 -17.97 5.32 18.89
N ASN A 97 -17.46 4.08 19.01
CA ASN A 97 -18.03 3.01 19.83
C ASN A 97 -16.97 2.41 20.77
N PRO A 98 -16.46 3.18 21.75
CA PRO A 98 -15.45 2.69 22.67
C PRO A 98 -15.98 1.52 23.51
N ILE A 99 -15.21 0.44 23.58
CA ILE A 99 -15.53 -0.71 24.43
C ILE A 99 -15.32 -0.30 25.88
N LYS A 100 -16.39 -0.34 26.70
CA LYS A 100 -16.27 -0.23 28.16
C LYS A 100 -15.65 -1.53 28.67
N LEU A 101 -14.36 -1.51 28.99
CA LEU A 101 -13.70 -2.64 29.63
C LEU A 101 -14.36 -2.89 31.00
N ARG A 102 -14.79 -4.13 31.25
CA ARG A 102 -15.17 -4.56 32.60
C ARG A 102 -13.93 -4.47 33.49
N PRO A 103 -14.02 -3.95 34.73
CA PRO A 103 -12.90 -4.01 35.67
C PRO A 103 -12.48 -5.47 35.80
N ILE A 104 -11.21 -5.76 35.52
CA ILE A 104 -10.63 -7.08 35.77
C ILE A 104 -10.67 -7.25 37.29
N GLN A 105 -11.63 -8.02 37.81
CA GLN A 105 -11.54 -8.52 39.17
C GLN A 105 -10.31 -9.42 39.21
N GLN A 106 -9.26 -8.98 39.90
CA GLN A 106 -8.14 -9.83 40.28
C GLN A 106 -8.69 -10.94 41.17
N HIS A 107 -9.15 -12.04 40.57
CA HIS A 107 -9.35 -13.26 41.33
C HIS A 107 -7.96 -13.81 41.63
N SER A 108 -7.54 -13.65 42.88
CA SER A 108 -6.43 -14.38 43.47
C SER A 108 -6.66 -15.87 43.25
N ILE A 109 -5.87 -16.48 42.38
CA ILE A 109 -5.84 -17.93 42.18
C ILE A 109 -5.07 -18.55 43.35
N PHE A 110 -5.58 -18.42 44.58
CA PHE A 110 -5.22 -19.23 45.74
C PHE A 110 -6.38 -19.10 46.74
N GLU A 111 -6.75 -20.23 47.35
CA GLU A 111 -7.89 -20.44 48.26
C GLU A 111 -9.23 -20.74 47.58
N ASN A 112 -9.46 -22.02 47.26
CA ASN A 112 -10.44 -22.83 48.00
C ASN A 112 -10.36 -24.30 47.59
N ILE A 113 -9.65 -25.08 48.41
CA ILE A 113 -9.83 -26.51 48.53
C ILE A 113 -11.01 -26.70 49.48
N GLY A 114 -12.07 -27.36 49.00
CA GLY A 114 -13.12 -27.95 49.83
C GLY A 114 -14.48 -27.28 49.75
N GLN A 115 -15.41 -27.87 48.97
CA GLN A 115 -16.53 -28.67 49.49
C GLN A 115 -17.49 -29.04 48.35
N GLU A 116 -17.97 -30.29 48.39
CA GLU A 116 -18.94 -30.92 47.50
C GLU A 116 -20.38 -30.44 47.72
N SER A 117 -21.25 -30.86 46.79
CA SER A 117 -22.73 -30.90 46.81
C SER A 117 -23.42 -29.63 46.23
N ASP A 118 -24.45 -29.66 45.38
CA ASP A 118 -25.36 -30.71 44.91
C ASP A 118 -25.87 -30.40 43.49
N LEU A 119 -26.35 -31.46 42.82
CA LEU A 119 -27.09 -31.43 41.56
C LEU A 119 -28.47 -30.80 41.72
N GLU A 120 -28.93 -30.04 40.71
CA GLU A 120 -30.35 -30.00 40.36
C GLU A 120 -30.54 -29.69 38.85
N ALA A 121 -31.53 -30.35 38.28
CA ALA A 121 -31.79 -30.50 36.85
C ALA A 121 -33.08 -29.77 36.45
N GLU A 122 -33.15 -29.23 35.23
CA GLU A 122 -34.42 -28.88 34.55
C GLU A 122 -34.14 -28.79 33.02
N THR A 123 -34.45 -29.84 32.23
CA THR A 123 -35.71 -30.14 31.53
C THR A 123 -36.02 -29.22 30.34
N ILE A 124 -35.85 -29.82 29.16
CA ILE A 124 -36.23 -29.33 27.82
C ILE A 124 -37.75 -29.46 27.65
N SER A 125 -38.42 -28.41 27.15
CA SER A 125 -39.74 -28.55 26.52
C SER A 125 -39.82 -27.82 25.19
N SER A 126 -40.03 -28.61 24.14
CA SER A 126 -40.37 -28.23 22.78
C SER A 126 -41.87 -27.97 22.61
N SER A 127 -42.28 -27.05 21.74
CA SER A 127 -43.43 -27.27 20.83
C SER A 127 -43.51 -26.23 19.71
N ALA A 128 -43.77 -26.75 18.52
CA ALA A 128 -43.82 -26.11 17.21
C ALA A 128 -45.09 -25.29 16.94
N GLY A 129 -45.04 -24.42 15.92
CA GLY A 129 -46.21 -23.76 15.37
C GLY A 129 -46.00 -23.04 14.03
N SER A 130 -46.47 -23.70 12.96
CA SER A 130 -47.01 -23.15 11.70
C SER A 130 -46.09 -22.49 10.66
N GLN A 131 -45.94 -23.19 9.53
CA GLN A 131 -45.44 -22.69 8.24
C GLN A 131 -46.56 -21.96 7.49
N ILE A 132 -46.29 -20.73 7.04
CA ILE A 132 -47.07 -20.04 6.00
C ILE A 132 -46.11 -19.70 4.84
N ALA A 133 -46.53 -20.06 3.63
CA ALA A 133 -45.78 -20.04 2.39
C ALA A 133 -45.17 -18.66 2.04
N GLN A 134 -43.93 -18.66 1.57
CA GLN A 134 -43.21 -17.46 1.11
C GLN A 134 -43.47 -17.17 -0.37
N PRO A 135 -43.62 -15.90 -0.78
CA PRO A 135 -43.36 -15.47 -2.14
C PRO A 135 -41.87 -15.19 -2.35
N PHE A 136 -41.40 -15.53 -3.55
CA PHE A 136 -40.05 -15.32 -4.12
C PHE A 136 -39.27 -14.13 -3.53
N LYS A 137 -38.07 -14.39 -2.97
CA LYS A 137 -37.09 -13.35 -2.61
C LYS A 137 -35.92 -13.32 -3.60
N SER A 138 -35.71 -12.14 -4.17
CA SER A 138 -34.56 -11.74 -4.99
C SER A 138 -33.22 -12.00 -4.28
N ILE A 139 -32.19 -12.38 -5.04
CA ILE A 139 -30.84 -12.75 -4.58
C ILE A 139 -29.98 -11.53 -4.19
N THR A 140 -30.49 -10.31 -4.28
CA THR A 140 -29.71 -9.10 -3.93
C THR A 140 -30.01 -8.61 -2.53
N SER A 141 -29.01 -8.81 -1.65
CA SER A 141 -28.82 -8.26 -0.30
C SER A 141 -29.57 -9.01 0.82
N PRO A 142 -28.87 -9.75 1.71
CA PRO A 142 -29.45 -10.08 3.01
C PRO A 142 -29.86 -8.76 3.69
N SER A 143 -31.03 -8.77 4.35
CA SER A 143 -31.52 -7.66 5.16
C SER A 143 -30.38 -7.13 6.02
N TYR A 144 -30.07 -5.84 5.93
CA TYR A 144 -29.08 -5.24 6.80
C TYR A 144 -29.52 -5.44 8.25
N VAL A 145 -28.83 -6.30 8.98
CA VAL A 145 -28.97 -6.46 10.42
C VAL A 145 -27.94 -5.52 11.04
N GLU A 146 -28.38 -4.65 11.96
CA GLU A 146 -27.44 -3.81 12.69
C GLU A 146 -26.36 -4.68 13.36
N PRO A 147 -25.08 -4.29 13.28
CA PRO A 147 -24.02 -5.03 13.95
C PRO A 147 -24.31 -5.13 15.45
N LYS A 148 -24.18 -6.33 16.02
CA LYS A 148 -24.26 -6.51 17.49
C LYS A 148 -23.25 -5.59 18.18
N SER A 149 -23.59 -5.12 19.39
CA SER A 149 -22.67 -4.30 20.16
C SER A 149 -21.38 -5.08 20.48
N PRO A 150 -20.20 -4.41 20.58
CA PRO A 150 -18.95 -5.07 20.97
C PRO A 150 -19.05 -5.85 22.29
N THR A 151 -19.86 -5.37 23.24
CA THR A 151 -20.09 -6.03 24.53
C THR A 151 -20.82 -7.35 24.37
N THR A 152 -21.86 -7.39 23.53
CA THR A 152 -22.62 -8.61 23.24
C THR A 152 -21.74 -9.67 22.54
N LEU A 153 -20.86 -9.24 21.63
CA LEU A 153 -19.91 -10.15 20.97
C LEU A 153 -18.89 -10.75 21.94
N LEU A 154 -18.46 -9.99 22.96
CA LEU A 154 -17.57 -10.49 24.01
C LEU A 154 -18.25 -11.54 24.89
N GLU A 155 -19.53 -11.34 25.22
CA GLU A 155 -20.32 -12.30 26.00
C GLU A 155 -20.57 -13.61 25.22
N GLU A 156 -20.69 -13.55 23.90
CA GLU A 156 -20.76 -14.74 23.04
C GLU A 156 -19.40 -15.41 22.81
N SER A 157 -18.29 -14.72 23.11
CA SER A 157 -16.93 -15.19 22.82
C SER A 157 -16.44 -16.34 23.72
N ASP A 158 -17.17 -16.66 24.78
CA ASP A 158 -16.84 -17.81 25.64
C ASP A 158 -17.07 -19.17 24.93
N ASN A 159 -17.63 -19.18 23.71
CA ASN A 159 -17.89 -20.37 22.89
C ASN A 159 -16.89 -20.58 21.73
N ILE A 160 -15.60 -20.29 21.91
CA ILE A 160 -14.58 -20.49 20.87
C ILE A 160 -14.09 -21.95 20.82
N THR A 161 -14.21 -22.59 19.65
CA THR A 161 -13.69 -23.94 19.42
C THR A 161 -12.35 -23.89 18.66
N PRO A 162 -11.26 -24.49 19.17
CA PRO A 162 -10.00 -24.59 18.44
C PRO A 162 -10.12 -25.48 17.19
N LEU A 163 -9.61 -25.01 16.06
CA LEU A 163 -9.43 -25.86 14.88
C LEU A 163 -8.28 -26.86 15.12
N LYS A 164 -8.53 -28.13 14.85
CA LYS A 164 -7.56 -29.22 15.04
C LYS A 164 -7.06 -29.73 13.69
N TRP A 165 -5.78 -30.10 13.65
CA TRP A 165 -5.11 -30.63 12.46
C TRP A 165 -4.47 -31.97 12.79
N ASN A 166 -4.62 -32.94 11.90
CA ASN A 166 -3.88 -34.21 11.96
C ASN A 166 -2.71 -34.09 11.00
N LEU A 167 -1.49 -34.15 11.53
CA LEU A 167 -0.26 -33.96 10.75
C LEU A 167 0.34 -35.33 10.42
N ASP A 168 0.49 -35.61 9.14
CA ASP A 168 1.26 -36.75 8.64
C ASP A 168 2.68 -36.32 8.22
N GLU A 169 3.52 -37.29 7.85
CA GLU A 169 4.91 -37.03 7.48
C GLU A 169 5.04 -36.09 6.27
N GLU A 170 4.12 -36.19 5.31
CA GLU A 170 4.07 -35.32 4.13
C GLU A 170 3.79 -33.87 4.51
N LEU A 171 2.79 -33.63 5.36
CA LEU A 171 2.44 -32.29 5.82
C LEU A 171 3.53 -31.68 6.71
N PHE A 172 4.18 -32.48 7.57
CA PHE A 172 5.34 -32.01 8.33
C PHE A 172 6.48 -31.56 7.42
N ALA A 173 6.78 -32.31 6.36
CA ALA A 173 7.79 -31.95 5.38
C ALA A 173 7.41 -30.65 4.63
N ALA A 174 6.15 -30.53 4.21
CA ALA A 174 5.64 -29.34 3.53
C ALA A 174 5.73 -28.08 4.42
N ILE A 175 5.41 -28.19 5.72
CA ILE A 175 5.57 -27.08 6.68
C ILE A 175 7.04 -26.66 6.80
N LYS A 176 7.97 -27.62 6.84
CA LYS A 176 9.41 -27.33 6.93
C LYS A 176 9.94 -26.65 5.67
N GLU A 177 9.49 -27.09 4.50
CA GLU A 177 9.83 -26.44 3.24
C GLU A 177 9.26 -25.01 3.18
N ALA A 178 7.99 -24.83 3.56
CA ALA A 178 7.35 -23.51 3.62
C ALA A 178 8.06 -22.56 4.59
N GLU A 179 8.53 -23.05 5.73
CA GLU A 179 9.34 -22.28 6.68
C GLU A 179 10.64 -21.76 6.04
N VAL A 180 11.40 -22.63 5.35
CA VAL A 180 12.64 -22.23 4.67
C VAL A 180 12.37 -21.21 3.57
N ASN A 181 11.34 -21.46 2.76
CA ASN A 181 10.96 -20.58 1.65
C ASN A 181 10.48 -19.21 2.16
N ALA A 182 9.61 -19.17 3.18
CA ALA A 182 9.13 -17.93 3.76
C ALA A 182 10.28 -17.09 4.34
N ASN A 183 11.17 -17.71 5.11
CA ASN A 183 12.33 -17.01 5.67
C ASN A 183 13.24 -16.45 4.57
N LYS A 184 13.48 -17.21 3.49
CA LYS A 184 14.26 -16.73 2.34
C LYS A 184 13.63 -15.47 1.72
N LEU A 185 12.33 -15.51 1.44
CA LEU A 185 11.61 -14.37 0.85
C LEU A 185 11.63 -13.14 1.76
N ILE A 186 11.42 -13.34 3.06
CA ILE A 186 11.39 -12.26 4.06
C ILE A 186 12.76 -11.63 4.23
N ASN A 187 13.81 -12.45 4.29
CA ASN A 187 15.20 -11.98 4.41
C ASN A 187 15.67 -11.25 3.16
N ASP A 188 15.11 -11.56 1.99
CA ASP A 188 15.41 -10.86 0.73
C ASP A 188 14.62 -9.54 0.58
N PHE A 189 13.57 -9.34 1.38
CA PHE A 189 12.66 -8.20 1.24
C PHE A 189 13.16 -6.91 1.90
N SER A 190 13.35 -5.87 1.09
CA SER A 190 13.64 -4.52 1.53
C SER A 190 12.40 -3.63 1.45
N LEU A 191 12.21 -2.80 2.47
CA LEU A 191 11.13 -1.81 2.57
C LEU A 191 11.69 -0.55 3.21
N PHE A 192 11.37 0.61 2.65
CA PHE A 192 11.72 1.91 3.19
C PHE A 192 10.50 2.83 3.16
N ILE A 193 10.21 3.51 4.27
CA ILE A 193 9.07 4.43 4.37
C ILE A 193 9.59 5.86 4.39
N LEU A 194 9.37 6.59 3.29
CA LEU A 194 9.73 8.00 3.19
C LEU A 194 8.52 8.87 3.55
N LYS A 195 8.59 9.56 4.69
CA LYS A 195 7.69 10.67 5.04
C LYS A 195 8.30 11.98 4.55
N PHE A 196 8.01 12.36 3.31
CA PHE A 196 8.49 13.62 2.73
C PHE A 196 7.67 14.80 3.26
N GLN A 197 8.30 15.69 4.03
CA GLN A 197 7.62 16.76 4.78
C GLN A 197 7.84 18.17 4.22
N ASP A 198 8.71 18.35 3.22
CA ASP A 198 9.03 19.67 2.69
C ASP A 198 7.82 20.33 1.99
N PHE A 199 6.93 19.52 1.39
CA PHE A 199 5.63 19.94 0.88
C PHE A 199 4.70 18.75 0.67
N GLY A 200 3.42 19.05 0.46
CA GLY A 200 2.40 18.07 0.09
C GLY A 200 1.55 18.50 -1.09
N ARG A 201 0.37 17.90 -1.17
CA ARG A 201 -0.66 18.14 -2.18
C ARG A 201 -1.03 19.62 -2.32
N ALA A 202 -1.04 20.39 -1.23
CA ALA A 202 -1.39 21.81 -1.23
C ALA A 202 -0.46 22.61 -2.14
N PHE A 203 0.86 22.40 -2.01
CA PHE A 203 1.84 23.06 -2.86
C PHE A 203 1.61 22.75 -4.34
N ILE A 204 1.45 21.48 -4.68
CA ILE A 204 1.31 21.04 -6.08
C ILE A 204 0.05 21.63 -6.71
N LYS A 205 -1.08 21.63 -5.98
CA LYS A 205 -2.33 22.26 -6.41
C LYS A 205 -2.16 23.77 -6.60
N ASN A 206 -1.42 24.45 -5.74
CA ASN A 206 -1.13 25.89 -5.89
C ASN A 206 -0.29 26.21 -7.15
N GLN A 207 0.41 25.21 -7.72
CA GLN A 207 1.08 25.34 -9.03
C GLN A 207 0.15 25.09 -10.22
N ASN A 208 -1.14 24.81 -9.98
CA ASN A 208 -2.14 24.35 -10.95
C ASN A 208 -1.75 23.04 -11.64
N LEU A 209 -1.18 22.10 -10.89
CA LEU A 209 -0.74 20.79 -11.39
C LEU A 209 -1.53 19.67 -10.72
N SER A 210 -1.68 18.54 -11.41
CA SER A 210 -2.20 17.31 -10.82
C SER A 210 -1.17 16.74 -9.82
N PRO A 211 -1.52 16.54 -8.53
CA PRO A 211 -0.62 15.94 -7.55
C PRO A 211 -0.11 14.56 -7.95
N ASP A 212 -1.00 13.76 -8.53
CA ASP A 212 -0.69 12.40 -8.96
C ASP A 212 0.31 12.40 -10.13
N ALA A 213 0.02 13.17 -11.19
CA ALA A 213 0.94 13.30 -12.32
C ALA A 213 2.30 13.87 -11.91
N PHE A 214 2.33 14.83 -10.99
CA PHE A 214 3.58 15.38 -10.44
C PHE A 214 4.41 14.29 -9.74
N ILE A 215 3.78 13.46 -8.91
CA ILE A 215 4.46 12.38 -8.19
C ILE A 215 4.94 11.31 -9.18
N GLN A 216 4.13 10.93 -10.16
CA GLN A 216 4.53 9.97 -11.20
C GLN A 216 5.77 10.42 -11.96
N LEU A 217 5.81 11.69 -12.37
CA LEU A 217 7.01 12.27 -13.00
C LEU A 217 8.21 12.29 -12.06
N ALA A 218 8.02 12.53 -10.75
CA ALA A 218 9.08 12.46 -9.75
C ALA A 218 9.65 11.05 -9.61
N LEU A 219 8.80 10.01 -9.69
CA LEU A 219 9.22 8.62 -9.67
C LEU A 219 10.03 8.26 -10.93
N GLN A 220 9.59 8.70 -12.12
CA GLN A 220 10.33 8.52 -13.36
C GLN A 220 11.70 9.22 -13.32
N TYR A 221 11.73 10.46 -12.81
CA TYR A 221 12.97 11.22 -12.69
C TYR A 221 13.96 10.55 -11.72
N THR A 222 13.45 10.07 -10.59
CA THR A 222 14.23 9.31 -9.59
C THR A 222 14.83 8.05 -10.17
N PHE A 223 14.01 7.23 -10.86
CA PHE A 223 14.48 6.00 -11.50
C PHE A 223 15.60 6.32 -12.51
N TYR A 224 15.39 7.34 -13.36
CA TYR A 224 16.39 7.75 -14.33
C TYR A 224 17.69 8.24 -13.68
N LYS A 225 17.62 9.04 -12.60
CA LYS A 225 18.81 9.50 -11.85
C LYS A 225 19.66 8.33 -11.33
N LEU A 226 19.03 7.23 -10.93
CA LEU A 226 19.71 6.06 -10.37
C LEU A 226 20.23 5.09 -11.43
N HIS A 227 19.50 4.93 -12.53
CA HIS A 227 19.72 3.84 -13.48
C HIS A 227 20.08 4.30 -14.89
N GLY A 228 19.94 5.59 -15.21
CA GLY A 228 20.34 6.18 -16.49
C GLY A 228 19.38 5.91 -17.67
N HIS A 229 18.25 5.23 -17.43
CA HIS A 229 17.22 4.97 -18.43
C HIS A 229 15.83 4.94 -17.78
N LEU A 230 14.78 5.08 -18.60
CA LEU A 230 13.41 4.79 -18.18
C LEU A 230 13.11 3.29 -18.32
N VAL A 231 12.04 2.84 -17.68
CA VAL A 231 11.59 1.45 -17.70
C VAL A 231 10.08 1.37 -17.85
N SER A 232 9.57 0.21 -18.27
CA SER A 232 8.14 -0.07 -18.23
C SER A 232 7.62 0.16 -16.81
N THR A 233 6.71 1.12 -16.67
CA THR A 233 6.14 1.52 -15.39
C THR A 233 4.68 1.11 -15.34
N TYR A 234 4.28 0.55 -14.20
CA TYR A 234 2.89 0.28 -13.88
C TYR A 234 2.36 1.33 -12.91
N GLU A 235 1.19 1.89 -13.22
CA GLU A 235 0.37 2.66 -12.28
C GLU A 235 -1.09 2.22 -12.42
N SER A 236 -1.72 1.87 -11.29
CA SER A 236 -3.09 1.36 -11.28
C SER A 236 -4.11 2.46 -11.64
N ALA A 237 -4.84 2.31 -12.74
CA ALA A 237 -6.02 3.10 -13.07
C ALA A 237 -7.30 2.34 -12.76
N SER A 238 -8.20 2.91 -11.95
CA SER A 238 -9.48 2.27 -11.67
C SER A 238 -10.42 2.29 -12.88
N LEU A 239 -10.94 1.11 -13.25
CA LEU A 239 -11.97 0.93 -14.27
C LEU A 239 -13.39 0.82 -13.67
N ARG A 240 -13.60 1.22 -12.41
CA ARG A 240 -14.86 1.01 -11.67
C ARG A 240 -16.11 1.68 -12.28
N GLN A 241 -15.95 2.54 -13.28
CA GLN A 241 -17.07 3.04 -14.07
C GLN A 241 -17.69 1.97 -14.99
N PHE A 242 -16.96 0.91 -15.28
CA PHE A 242 -17.43 -0.25 -16.02
C PHE A 242 -17.93 -1.34 -15.06
N ARG A 243 -18.89 -2.13 -15.54
CA ARG A 243 -19.40 -3.29 -14.80
C ARG A 243 -18.25 -4.28 -14.54
N LEU A 244 -18.09 -4.67 -13.27
CA LEU A 244 -16.99 -5.52 -12.78
C LEU A 244 -15.58 -4.95 -13.05
N GLY A 245 -15.48 -3.65 -13.33
CA GLY A 245 -14.22 -2.99 -13.61
C GLY A 245 -13.26 -3.07 -12.43
N ARG A 246 -12.06 -3.59 -12.70
CA ARG A 246 -10.93 -3.65 -11.77
C ARG A 246 -9.99 -2.47 -12.06
N VAL A 247 -8.86 -2.76 -12.68
CA VAL A 247 -7.84 -1.78 -13.04
C VAL A 247 -7.34 -1.98 -14.46
N ASP A 248 -6.82 -0.91 -15.04
CA ASP A 248 -5.94 -0.90 -16.20
C ASP A 248 -4.64 -0.18 -15.83
N ASN A 249 -3.72 0.00 -16.78
CA ASN A 249 -2.40 0.55 -16.52
C ASN A 249 -2.22 1.97 -17.09
N ILE A 250 -1.72 2.88 -16.26
CA ILE A 250 -1.22 4.20 -16.67
C ILE A 250 0.31 4.10 -16.83
N ARG A 251 0.82 4.38 -18.02
CA ARG A 251 2.24 4.23 -18.34
C ARG A 251 2.97 5.57 -18.29
N ALA A 252 3.61 5.86 -17.16
CA ALA A 252 4.29 7.14 -16.93
C ALA A 252 5.62 7.33 -17.69
N ASN A 253 6.18 6.26 -18.24
CA ASN A 253 7.47 6.24 -18.96
C ASN A 253 7.35 6.76 -20.41
N THR A 254 6.82 7.96 -20.60
CA THR A 254 6.54 8.57 -21.90
C THR A 254 7.76 9.25 -22.53
N CYS A 255 7.67 9.51 -23.84
CA CYS A 255 8.67 10.31 -24.57
C CYS A 255 8.80 11.72 -23.99
N GLU A 256 7.68 12.34 -23.60
CA GLU A 256 7.63 13.67 -23.00
C GLU A 256 8.34 13.68 -21.64
N THR A 257 8.10 12.66 -20.80
CA THR A 257 8.80 12.48 -19.54
C THR A 257 10.31 12.33 -19.78
N TYR A 258 10.72 11.51 -20.75
CA TYR A 258 12.14 11.34 -21.10
C TYR A 258 12.78 12.67 -21.52
N GLN A 259 12.15 13.42 -22.44
CA GLN A 259 12.65 14.70 -22.93
C GLN A 259 12.80 15.73 -21.79
N TRP A 260 11.82 15.79 -20.89
CA TRP A 260 11.89 16.65 -19.71
C TRP A 260 13.04 16.27 -18.79
N ILE A 261 13.21 14.99 -18.48
CA ILE A 261 14.32 14.49 -17.64
C ILE A 261 15.68 14.87 -18.26
N GLN A 262 15.84 14.69 -19.57
CA GLN A 262 17.08 15.09 -20.26
C GLN A 262 17.36 16.60 -20.10
N SER A 263 16.33 17.44 -20.21
CA SER A 263 16.47 18.88 -20.04
C SER A 263 16.82 19.26 -18.59
N MET A 264 16.17 18.65 -17.60
CA MET A 264 16.50 18.82 -16.17
C MET A 264 17.97 18.48 -15.88
N LEU A 265 18.46 17.34 -16.38
CA LEU A 265 19.84 16.91 -16.16
C LEU A 265 20.87 17.84 -16.81
N LYS A 266 20.61 18.30 -18.05
CA LYS A 266 21.44 19.31 -18.72
C LYS A 266 21.53 20.61 -17.91
N CYS A 267 20.39 21.08 -17.39
CA CYS A 267 20.36 22.29 -16.58
C CYS A 267 21.22 22.16 -15.32
N LYS A 268 21.17 21.00 -14.65
CA LYS A 268 21.97 20.75 -13.43
C LYS A 268 23.46 20.54 -13.71
N GLN A 269 23.82 19.91 -14.83
CA GLN A 269 25.23 19.75 -15.21
C GLN A 269 25.91 21.12 -15.42
N SER A 270 25.20 22.06 -16.04
CA SER A 270 25.74 23.40 -16.29
C SER A 270 25.94 24.23 -15.01
N ILE A 271 25.20 23.98 -13.93
CA ILE A 271 25.46 24.63 -12.62
C ILE A 271 26.80 24.16 -12.04
N LYS A 272 27.19 22.90 -12.28
CA LYS A 272 28.43 22.33 -11.76
C LYS A 272 29.66 22.75 -12.56
N SER A 273 29.51 23.11 -13.84
CA SER A 273 30.61 23.63 -14.66
C SER A 273 30.65 25.16 -14.57
N THR A 274 31.47 25.72 -13.68
CA THR A 274 31.79 27.16 -13.57
C THR A 274 32.64 27.70 -14.74
N GLN A 275 32.54 27.12 -15.94
CA GLN A 275 33.24 27.64 -17.12
C GLN A 275 32.42 28.74 -17.78
N ALA A 276 33.05 29.91 -17.95
CA ALA A 276 32.47 31.16 -18.42
C ALA A 276 31.88 31.13 -19.86
N ASN A 277 31.93 29.98 -20.55
CA ASN A 277 31.47 29.81 -21.93
C ASN A 277 30.43 28.69 -22.13
N SER A 278 29.83 28.15 -21.06
CA SER A 278 28.70 27.22 -21.22
C SER A 278 27.47 27.96 -21.77
N PRO A 279 26.74 27.39 -22.74
CA PRO A 279 25.51 27.99 -23.27
C PRO A 279 24.53 28.26 -22.12
N ALA A 280 23.83 29.40 -22.18
CA ALA A 280 22.89 29.82 -21.16
C ALA A 280 21.91 28.69 -20.81
N VAL A 281 21.84 28.35 -19.52
CA VAL A 281 20.97 27.27 -19.03
C VAL A 281 19.52 27.64 -19.28
N ASP A 282 18.85 26.89 -20.14
CA ASP A 282 17.46 27.16 -20.48
C ASP A 282 16.50 26.44 -19.51
N TRP A 283 16.44 26.95 -18.27
CA TRP A 283 15.44 26.53 -17.30
C TRP A 283 14.00 26.74 -17.80
N CYS A 284 13.78 27.69 -18.71
CA CYS A 284 12.48 27.91 -19.34
C CYS A 284 12.11 26.75 -20.28
N GLN A 285 13.08 26.18 -21.02
CA GLN A 285 12.86 24.95 -21.79
C GLN A 285 12.55 23.77 -20.88
N ALA A 286 13.29 23.59 -19.79
CA ALA A 286 13.02 22.52 -18.82
C ALA A 286 11.60 22.62 -18.25
N GLU A 287 11.17 23.83 -17.90
CA GLU A 287 9.80 24.12 -17.46
C GLU A 287 8.76 23.81 -18.55
N GLY A 288 8.99 24.25 -19.80
CA GLY A 288 8.08 23.97 -20.90
C GLY A 288 7.92 22.47 -21.19
N LEU A 289 9.02 21.71 -21.11
CA LEU A 289 8.99 20.24 -21.25
C LEU A 289 8.33 19.57 -20.04
N PHE A 290 8.51 20.10 -18.83
CA PHE A 290 7.83 19.61 -17.64
C PHE A 290 6.30 19.69 -17.77
N ILE A 291 5.79 20.84 -18.24
CA ILE A 291 4.34 21.01 -18.46
C ILE A 291 3.82 20.05 -19.53
N LYS A 292 4.60 19.79 -20.60
CA LYS A 292 4.23 18.79 -21.61
C LYS A 292 4.17 17.38 -21.02
N ALA A 293 5.14 17.00 -20.21
CA ALA A 293 5.17 15.69 -19.54
C ALA A 293 3.99 15.52 -18.57
N ILE A 294 3.68 16.53 -17.75
CA ILE A 294 2.50 16.53 -16.87
C ILE A 294 1.21 16.39 -17.69
N THR A 295 1.09 17.15 -18.78
CA THR A 295 -0.09 17.12 -19.65
C THR A 295 -0.27 15.74 -20.25
N LYS A 296 0.82 15.11 -20.71
CA LYS A 296 0.76 13.76 -21.25
C LYS A 296 0.36 12.73 -20.20
N GLN A 297 0.89 12.82 -18.98
CA GLN A 297 0.51 11.93 -17.89
C GLN A 297 -0.99 12.03 -17.58
N VAL A 298 -1.54 13.25 -17.55
CA VAL A 298 -2.97 13.48 -17.35
C VAL A 298 -3.81 12.98 -18.54
N GLU A 299 -3.32 13.13 -19.77
CA GLU A 299 -3.97 12.57 -20.97
C GLU A 299 -4.06 11.04 -20.89
N ILE A 300 -2.97 10.37 -20.50
CA ILE A 300 -2.91 8.91 -20.30
C ILE A 300 -3.90 8.47 -19.24
N LEU A 301 -3.86 9.09 -18.06
CA LEU A 301 -4.84 8.84 -17.00
C LEU A 301 -6.27 8.94 -17.54
N ARG A 302 -6.60 10.02 -18.27
CA ARG A 302 -7.95 10.27 -18.78
C ARG A 302 -8.44 9.19 -19.74
N TYR A 303 -7.64 8.79 -20.72
CA TYR A 303 -8.09 7.75 -21.65
C TYR A 303 -8.07 6.37 -20.99
N THR A 304 -7.14 6.09 -20.07
CA THR A 304 -7.06 4.79 -19.41
C THR A 304 -8.27 4.55 -18.52
N ILE A 305 -8.69 5.53 -17.70
CA ILE A 305 -9.84 5.31 -16.79
C ILE A 305 -11.13 5.02 -17.56
N ILE A 306 -11.31 5.59 -18.77
CA ILE A 306 -12.45 5.32 -19.67
C ILE A 306 -12.25 4.09 -20.57
N GLY A 307 -11.33 3.18 -20.23
CA GLY A 307 -11.13 1.91 -20.93
C GLY A 307 -10.40 2.01 -22.26
N GLY A 308 -9.71 3.13 -22.52
CA GLY A 308 -8.84 3.31 -23.69
C GLY A 308 -7.40 2.84 -23.47
N GLY A 309 -7.10 2.22 -22.31
CA GLY A 309 -5.78 1.67 -22.00
C GLY A 309 -5.40 0.49 -22.89
N PRO A 310 -4.11 0.34 -23.27
CA PRO A 310 -3.70 -0.74 -24.16
C PRO A 310 -3.50 -2.08 -23.43
N ASP A 311 -3.16 -2.08 -22.14
CA ASP A 311 -2.67 -3.28 -21.44
C ASP A 311 -3.73 -4.37 -21.36
N ASN A 312 -4.94 -4.05 -20.88
CA ASN A 312 -6.04 -5.01 -20.83
C ASN A 312 -6.50 -5.47 -22.22
N HIS A 313 -6.47 -4.58 -23.22
CA HIS A 313 -6.83 -4.92 -24.59
C HIS A 313 -5.81 -5.90 -25.19
N LEU A 314 -4.51 -5.64 -25.05
CA LEU A 314 -3.46 -6.54 -25.51
C LEU A 314 -3.49 -7.89 -24.78
N LEU A 315 -3.79 -7.89 -23.47
CA LEU A 315 -4.02 -9.13 -22.72
C LEU A 315 -5.19 -9.93 -23.33
N ALA A 316 -6.33 -9.28 -23.58
CA ALA A 316 -7.50 -9.94 -24.16
C ALA A 316 -7.19 -10.54 -25.54
N LEU A 317 -6.50 -9.79 -26.42
CA LEU A 317 -6.07 -10.29 -27.73
C LEU A 317 -5.14 -11.50 -27.61
N ARG A 318 -4.19 -11.47 -26.67
CA ARG A 318 -3.28 -12.59 -26.42
C ARG A 318 -4.01 -13.84 -25.96
N GLU A 319 -4.89 -13.72 -24.96
CA GLU A 319 -5.62 -14.88 -24.44
C GLU A 319 -6.63 -15.42 -25.46
N LEU A 320 -7.28 -14.56 -26.25
CA LEU A 320 -8.13 -14.99 -27.36
C LEU A 320 -7.34 -15.71 -28.45
N ALA A 321 -6.13 -15.25 -28.77
CA ALA A 321 -5.24 -15.91 -29.71
C ALA A 321 -4.83 -17.31 -29.19
N LYS A 322 -4.51 -17.45 -27.90
CA LYS A 322 -4.24 -18.77 -27.28
C LYS A 322 -5.41 -19.73 -27.41
N ILE A 323 -6.63 -19.25 -27.16
CA ILE A 323 -7.84 -20.08 -27.28
C ILE A 323 -8.06 -20.52 -28.74
N ARG A 324 -7.77 -19.64 -29.70
CA ARG A 324 -8.06 -19.89 -31.12
C ARG A 324 -6.99 -20.72 -31.83
N TYR A 325 -5.73 -20.47 -31.55
CA TYR A 325 -4.59 -21.04 -32.28
C TYR A 325 -3.75 -22.00 -31.44
N GLY A 326 -3.88 -21.98 -30.11
CA GLY A 326 -3.00 -22.69 -29.19
C GLY A 326 -1.85 -21.82 -28.68
N GLN A 327 -1.13 -22.32 -27.68
CA GLN A 327 -0.03 -21.61 -27.03
C GLN A 327 1.21 -21.49 -27.94
N ASP A 328 1.43 -22.46 -28.81
CA ASP A 328 2.62 -22.55 -29.66
C ASP A 328 2.51 -21.73 -30.97
N ASP A 329 1.29 -21.35 -31.36
CA ASP A 329 0.97 -20.65 -32.62
C ASP A 329 0.47 -19.20 -32.38
N LEU A 330 1.04 -18.51 -31.38
CA LEU A 330 0.67 -17.13 -31.09
C LEU A 330 1.20 -16.14 -32.15
N PRO A 331 0.45 -15.04 -32.44
CA PRO A 331 0.96 -13.96 -33.27
C PRO A 331 2.34 -13.47 -32.81
N GLU A 332 3.24 -13.20 -33.75
CA GLU A 332 4.64 -12.81 -33.50
C GLU A 332 4.78 -11.67 -32.49
N LEU A 333 3.83 -10.71 -32.51
CA LEU A 333 3.76 -9.61 -31.54
C LEU A 333 3.88 -10.08 -30.07
N PHE A 334 3.25 -11.20 -29.71
CA PHE A 334 3.22 -11.69 -28.33
C PHE A 334 4.45 -12.52 -27.96
N ALA A 335 5.23 -12.96 -28.95
CA ALA A 335 6.53 -13.61 -28.76
C ALA A 335 7.69 -12.59 -28.83
N ASP A 336 7.45 -11.38 -29.33
CA ASP A 336 8.47 -10.36 -29.49
C ASP A 336 9.05 -9.91 -28.14
N LYS A 337 10.37 -9.69 -28.12
CA LYS A 337 11.09 -9.23 -26.93
C LYS A 337 10.55 -7.90 -26.39
N SER A 338 10.10 -7.01 -27.28
CA SER A 338 9.52 -5.72 -26.90
C SER A 338 8.22 -5.89 -26.13
N TYR A 339 7.41 -6.92 -26.42
CA TYR A 339 6.20 -7.23 -25.65
C TYR A 339 6.54 -7.79 -24.27
N MET A 340 7.58 -8.64 -24.17
CA MET A 340 8.10 -9.11 -22.87
C MET A 340 8.61 -7.94 -22.03
N ASP A 341 9.41 -7.04 -22.61
CA ASP A 341 9.91 -5.83 -21.94
C ASP A 341 8.77 -4.86 -21.58
N TYR A 342 7.73 -4.77 -22.41
CA TYR A 342 6.53 -3.98 -22.15
C TYR A 342 5.76 -4.46 -20.91
N LEU A 343 5.77 -5.76 -20.62
CA LEU A 343 5.16 -6.36 -19.42
C LEU A 343 6.11 -6.44 -18.22
N ASN A 344 7.38 -6.07 -18.40
CA ASN A 344 8.40 -6.13 -17.34
C ASN A 344 8.41 -4.86 -16.48
N PHE A 345 7.46 -4.77 -15.55
CA PHE A 345 7.22 -3.58 -14.71
C PHE A 345 8.27 -3.40 -13.60
N ARG A 346 9.44 -2.89 -13.97
CA ARG A 346 10.54 -2.56 -13.02
C ARG A 346 10.19 -1.43 -12.05
N LEU A 347 9.15 -0.66 -12.31
CA LEU A 347 8.60 0.30 -11.37
C LEU A 347 7.08 0.12 -11.31
N SER A 348 6.58 -0.44 -10.21
CA SER A 348 5.16 -0.70 -9.98
C SER A 348 4.61 0.19 -8.89
N THR A 349 3.61 0.99 -9.23
CA THR A 349 3.19 2.15 -8.43
C THR A 349 1.68 2.22 -8.23
N SER A 350 1.24 2.85 -7.14
CA SER A 350 -0.18 3.13 -6.91
C SER A 350 -0.37 4.27 -5.91
N GLN A 351 -1.37 5.11 -6.20
CA GLN A 351 -1.83 6.14 -5.28
C GLN A 351 -2.89 5.59 -4.33
N LEU A 352 -2.68 5.75 -3.02
CA LEU A 352 -3.59 5.27 -1.97
C LEU A 352 -3.89 6.41 -0.98
N PRO A 353 -4.68 7.42 -1.41
CA PRO A 353 -4.93 8.60 -0.61
C PRO A 353 -5.79 8.24 0.60
N ASN A 354 -5.36 8.69 1.78
CA ASN A 354 -6.13 8.57 3.02
C ASN A 354 -5.73 9.66 4.02
N GLU A 355 -6.66 10.00 4.91
CA GLU A 355 -6.43 10.97 5.99
C GLU A 355 -6.23 10.30 7.35
N SER A 356 -6.44 8.98 7.39
CA SER A 356 -6.44 8.19 8.63
C SER A 356 -5.05 7.77 9.11
N GLY A 357 -3.97 8.23 8.45
CA GLY A 357 -2.59 7.84 8.79
C GLY A 357 -2.29 6.38 8.48
N ILE A 358 -2.91 5.83 7.44
CA ILE A 358 -2.72 4.43 7.04
C ILE A 358 -1.57 4.37 6.04
N THR A 359 -0.51 3.65 6.40
CA THR A 359 0.61 3.37 5.51
C THR A 359 0.33 2.09 4.73
N VAL A 360 0.24 2.17 3.40
CA VAL A 360 0.08 0.99 2.55
C VAL A 360 1.39 0.73 1.83
N GLY A 361 1.77 -0.54 1.70
CA GLY A 361 2.96 -0.99 0.99
C GLY A 361 2.78 -2.39 0.44
N TYR A 362 3.62 -2.77 -0.52
CA TYR A 362 3.66 -4.07 -1.19
C TYR A 362 5.04 -4.28 -1.80
N GLY A 363 5.35 -5.51 -2.23
CA GLY A 363 6.62 -5.85 -2.86
C GLY A 363 6.74 -5.42 -4.32
N ALA A 364 7.98 -5.40 -4.83
CA ALA A 364 8.21 -5.27 -6.27
C ALA A 364 7.64 -6.49 -7.01
N VAL A 365 7.18 -6.29 -8.25
CA VAL A 365 6.54 -7.33 -9.07
C VAL A 365 7.53 -8.10 -9.95
N VAL A 366 8.78 -7.63 -10.02
CA VAL A 366 9.89 -8.30 -10.71
C VAL A 366 11.15 -8.23 -9.85
N PRO A 367 12.08 -9.22 -9.96
CA PRO A 367 13.26 -9.29 -9.09
C PRO A 367 14.18 -8.07 -9.16
N ASP A 368 14.23 -7.40 -10.31
CA ASP A 368 15.08 -6.23 -10.58
C ASP A 368 14.30 -4.91 -10.60
N GLY A 369 13.19 -4.84 -9.86
CA GLY A 369 12.30 -3.69 -9.81
C GLY A 369 12.02 -3.14 -8.42
N TYR A 370 11.11 -2.16 -8.40
CA TYR A 370 10.61 -1.51 -7.19
C TYR A 370 9.08 -1.58 -7.10
N GLY A 371 8.58 -1.78 -5.89
CA GLY A 371 7.19 -1.43 -5.54
C GLY A 371 7.18 -0.06 -4.87
N CYS A 372 6.26 0.83 -5.27
CA CYS A 372 6.16 2.17 -4.69
C CYS A 372 4.71 2.63 -4.57
N SER A 373 4.12 2.52 -3.39
CA SER A 373 2.84 3.16 -3.07
C SER A 373 3.06 4.55 -2.50
N TYR A 374 2.08 5.44 -2.70
CA TYR A 374 2.15 6.80 -2.15
C TYR A 374 0.81 7.35 -1.69
N ASN A 375 0.85 8.15 -0.62
CA ASN A 375 -0.27 8.91 -0.07
C ASN A 375 0.09 10.41 -0.03
N PRO A 376 -0.42 11.23 -0.96
CA PRO A 376 -0.26 12.67 -0.92
C PRO A 376 -1.24 13.31 0.06
N CYS A 377 -0.73 13.64 1.25
CA CYS A 377 -1.41 14.45 2.25
C CYS A 377 -1.31 15.95 1.90
N GLU A 378 -1.98 16.81 2.66
CA GLU A 378 -2.02 18.25 2.39
C GLU A 378 -0.61 18.90 2.45
N ASP A 379 0.15 18.58 3.49
CA ASP A 379 1.45 19.17 3.85
C ASP A 379 2.66 18.23 3.65
N ARG A 380 2.42 16.94 3.39
CA ARG A 380 3.44 15.91 3.23
C ARG A 380 3.05 14.88 2.19
N ILE A 381 4.00 14.04 1.79
CA ILE A 381 3.76 12.86 0.94
C ILE A 381 4.43 11.66 1.60
N ILE A 382 3.66 10.59 1.80
CA ILE A 382 4.17 9.33 2.36
C ILE A 382 4.40 8.36 1.21
N PHE A 383 5.60 7.80 1.11
CA PHE A 383 5.95 6.75 0.15
C PHE A 383 6.34 5.47 0.88
N CYS A 384 5.96 4.33 0.33
CA CYS A 384 6.43 3.03 0.78
C CYS A 384 7.14 2.37 -0.40
N VAL A 385 8.48 2.31 -0.33
CA VAL A 385 9.34 1.84 -1.40
C VAL A 385 9.88 0.47 -1.04
N SER A 386 9.72 -0.51 -1.93
CA SER A 386 10.22 -1.87 -1.72
C SER A 386 11.10 -2.32 -2.89
N SER A 387 12.04 -3.21 -2.59
CA SER A 387 12.89 -3.90 -3.56
C SER A 387 13.42 -5.20 -2.95
N PHE A 388 14.25 -5.94 -3.70
CA PHE A 388 14.87 -7.18 -3.22
C PHE A 388 16.39 -7.00 -3.02
N LEU A 389 16.91 -7.49 -1.89
CA LEU A 389 18.33 -7.37 -1.51
C LEU A 389 19.24 -8.21 -2.41
N SER A 390 18.72 -9.29 -2.97
CA SER A 390 19.37 -10.16 -3.95
C SER A 390 19.70 -9.44 -5.25
N CYS A 391 19.02 -8.33 -5.55
CA CYS A 391 19.27 -7.51 -6.72
C CYS A 391 20.23 -6.36 -6.41
N SER A 392 21.48 -6.50 -6.83
CA SER A 392 22.56 -5.53 -6.58
C SER A 392 22.34 -4.14 -7.19
N ILE A 393 21.45 -4.03 -8.18
CA ILE A 393 21.14 -2.74 -8.83
C ILE A 393 20.01 -1.99 -8.13
N THR A 394 19.20 -2.64 -7.29
CA THR A 394 18.09 -1.99 -6.58
C THR A 394 18.41 -1.68 -5.13
N SER A 395 17.84 -0.59 -4.59
CA SER A 395 17.93 -0.28 -3.16
C SER A 395 16.81 0.66 -2.74
N SER A 396 15.91 0.18 -1.88
CA SER A 396 14.74 0.96 -1.43
C SER A 396 15.14 2.28 -0.75
N SER A 397 16.18 2.28 0.08
CA SER A 397 16.67 3.46 0.79
C SER A 397 17.34 4.48 -0.13
N LYS A 398 18.15 4.03 -1.10
CA LYS A 398 18.73 4.91 -2.13
C LYS A 398 17.63 5.51 -3.00
N PHE A 399 16.66 4.69 -3.42
CA PHE A 399 15.52 5.17 -4.20
C PHE A 399 14.72 6.24 -3.45
N ALA A 400 14.39 6.00 -2.19
CA ALA A 400 13.70 6.98 -1.34
C ALA A 400 14.49 8.28 -1.15
N SER A 401 15.80 8.18 -0.88
CA SER A 401 16.66 9.35 -0.69
C SER A 401 16.73 10.19 -1.97
N THR A 402 16.92 9.54 -3.12
CA THR A 402 16.92 10.21 -4.43
C THR A 402 15.54 10.76 -4.79
N LEU A 403 14.45 10.11 -4.37
CA LEU A 403 13.09 10.61 -4.56
C LEU A 403 12.85 11.92 -3.82
N ALA A 404 13.30 12.02 -2.56
CA ALA A 404 13.22 13.26 -1.80
C ALA A 404 13.99 14.41 -2.49
N GLU A 405 15.17 14.12 -3.04
CA GLU A 405 15.90 15.10 -3.87
C GLU A 405 15.13 15.49 -5.13
N SER A 406 14.63 14.51 -5.89
CA SER A 406 13.87 14.74 -7.12
C SER A 406 12.66 15.64 -6.87
N LEU A 407 11.93 15.41 -5.78
CA LEU A 407 10.77 16.23 -5.38
C LEU A 407 11.18 17.69 -5.09
N ARG A 408 12.29 17.91 -4.37
CA ARG A 408 12.83 19.25 -4.10
C ARG A 408 13.28 19.96 -5.38
N GLU A 409 13.93 19.23 -6.28
CA GLU A 409 14.37 19.78 -7.57
C GLU A 409 13.17 20.20 -8.43
N MET A 410 12.11 19.39 -8.45
CA MET A 410 10.86 19.73 -9.14
C MET A 410 10.14 20.92 -8.48
N GLN A 411 10.20 21.02 -7.14
CA GLN A 411 9.69 22.18 -6.42
C GLN A 411 10.44 23.46 -6.83
N GLN A 412 11.77 23.41 -6.91
CA GLN A 412 12.60 24.54 -7.36
C GLN A 412 12.24 24.98 -8.78
N LEU A 413 12.04 24.02 -9.70
CA LEU A 413 11.59 24.32 -11.06
C LEU A 413 10.24 25.08 -11.05
N CYS A 414 9.28 24.64 -10.23
CA CYS A 414 7.98 25.30 -10.11
C CYS A 414 8.05 26.69 -9.45
N LEU A 415 8.95 26.89 -8.49
CA LEU A 415 9.12 28.20 -7.85
C LEU A 415 9.81 29.19 -8.79
N GLY A 416 10.78 28.74 -9.59
CA GLY A 416 11.41 29.54 -10.65
C GLY A 416 10.39 30.04 -11.68
N ARG A 417 9.48 29.16 -12.11
CA ARG A 417 8.34 29.50 -12.99
C ARG A 417 7.53 30.70 -12.51
N ASN A 418 7.19 30.74 -11.21
CA ASN A 418 6.34 31.80 -10.67
C ASN A 418 7.04 33.16 -10.62
N ILE A 419 8.37 33.19 -10.50
CA ILE A 419 9.16 34.43 -10.55
C ILE A 419 9.11 35.01 -11.97
N THR A 420 9.37 34.19 -12.99
CA THR A 420 9.32 34.59 -14.40
C THR A 420 7.93 35.08 -14.80
N ALA A 421 6.87 34.36 -14.40
CA ALA A 421 5.49 34.76 -14.69
C ALA A 421 5.08 36.09 -14.03
N LYS A 422 5.56 36.38 -12.81
CA LYS A 422 5.32 37.65 -12.13
C LYS A 422 6.11 38.81 -12.78
N GLN A 423 7.35 38.59 -13.18
CA GLN A 423 8.16 39.60 -13.88
C GLN A 423 7.52 40.01 -15.21
N VAL A 424 7.05 39.06 -16.03
CA VAL A 424 6.37 39.34 -17.30
C VAL A 424 5.05 40.12 -17.10
N ARG A 425 4.34 39.89 -16.00
CA ARG A 425 3.11 40.63 -15.66
C ARG A 425 3.35 42.01 -15.08
N SER A 426 4.52 42.31 -14.54
CA SER A 426 4.87 43.65 -14.03
C SER A 426 5.40 44.60 -15.09
N VAL A 427 5.76 44.07 -16.27
CA VAL A 427 6.29 44.83 -17.42
C VAL A 427 5.20 45.12 -18.47
N LYS A 428 3.99 44.58 -18.28
CA LYS A 428 2.77 44.93 -19.01
C LYS A 428 1.87 45.75 -18.11
#